data_AF-A0A917FYY6-F1
#
_entry.id   AF-A0A917FYY6-F1
#
_cell.length_a   1.000
_cell.length_b   1.000
_cell.length_c   1.000
_cell.angle_alpha   90.00
_cell.angle_beta   90.00
_cell.angle_gamma   90.00
#
_symmetry.space_group_name_H-M   'P 1'
#
loop_
_entity.id
_entity.type
_entity.pdbx_description
1 polymer ?
#
loop_
_entity_poly.entity_id
_entity_poly.type
_entity_poly.pdbx_seq_one_letter_code
_entity_poly.pdbx_strand_id
1 'polypeptide(L)'
;MNANSVIRHQVMSYYTNHTHMPSDKVQKAAFLVEATKGEVTQKDTSALYKTLTDQYDVRNATFEEIAEISKILYKAGEISFQEHAVLSFDYGRATDYMKRYAPGKISADFDMYITPANSLGQRDWLAELSARAAQAFQFGELVGYQHNTSILTVLERLSR
;
A
#
# COMPACT_ATOMS: atom_id res chain seq x y z
N MET A 1 -14.61 -36.34 -45.93
CA MET A 1 -15.52 -36.18 -44.77
C MET A 1 -14.68 -35.82 -43.55
N ASN A 2 -15.12 -34.78 -42.84
CA ASN A 2 -14.49 -34.09 -41.71
C ASN A 2 -14.39 -34.94 -40.44
N ALA A 3 -13.38 -34.68 -39.60
CA ALA A 3 -13.58 -34.03 -38.29
C ALA A 3 -12.23 -33.68 -37.62
N ASN A 4 -12.04 -32.38 -37.36
CA ASN A 4 -11.01 -31.84 -36.50
C ASN A 4 -11.21 -32.30 -35.05
N SER A 5 -10.15 -32.80 -34.42
CA SER A 5 -10.09 -33.00 -32.96
C SER A 5 -9.53 -31.73 -32.32
N VAL A 6 -10.38 -31.02 -31.56
CA VAL A 6 -9.98 -29.87 -30.74
C VAL A 6 -9.72 -30.38 -29.32
N ILE A 7 -8.48 -30.33 -28.88
CA ILE A 7 -8.10 -30.62 -27.49
C ILE A 7 -8.53 -29.43 -26.62
N ARG A 8 -9.58 -29.61 -25.81
CA ARG A 8 -9.97 -28.66 -24.77
C ARG A 8 -9.00 -28.79 -23.59
N HIS A 9 -8.17 -27.77 -23.37
CA HIS A 9 -7.47 -27.61 -22.10
C HIS A 9 -8.48 -27.19 -21.03
N GLN A 10 -8.72 -28.05 -20.04
CA GLN A 10 -9.43 -27.65 -18.83
C GLN A 10 -8.47 -26.85 -17.94
N VAL A 11 -8.77 -25.57 -17.72
CA VAL A 11 -8.08 -24.75 -16.73
C VAL A 11 -8.62 -25.15 -15.36
N MET A 12 -7.77 -25.76 -14.52
CA MET A 12 -8.11 -26.05 -13.14
C MET A 12 -8.14 -24.75 -12.35
N SER A 13 -9.34 -24.32 -11.93
CA SER A 13 -9.54 -23.19 -11.01
C SER A 13 -9.36 -23.67 -9.56
N TYR A 14 -8.40 -23.08 -8.84
CA TYR A 14 -8.11 -23.39 -7.42
C TYR A 14 -9.02 -22.65 -6.42
N TYR A 15 -10.12 -22.06 -6.86
CA TYR A 15 -11.06 -21.39 -5.96
C TYR A 15 -12.16 -22.37 -5.53
N THR A 16 -12.09 -22.82 -4.27
CA THR A 16 -13.19 -23.54 -3.62
C THR A 16 -14.20 -22.53 -3.11
N ASN A 17 -15.34 -22.41 -3.80
CA ASN A 17 -16.51 -21.70 -3.27
C ASN A 17 -17.09 -22.50 -2.10
N HIS A 18 -16.88 -22.05 -0.86
CA HIS A 18 -17.63 -22.54 0.28
C HIS A 18 -18.99 -21.83 0.35
N THR A 19 -19.93 -22.23 -0.50
CA THR A 19 -21.34 -21.87 -0.33
C THR A 19 -22.10 -23.08 0.19
N HIS A 20 -22.04 -23.30 1.51
CA HIS A 20 -23.11 -23.97 2.25
C HIS A 20 -22.95 -23.72 3.75
N MET A 21 -23.43 -22.57 4.23
CA MET A 21 -23.87 -22.47 5.62
C MET A 21 -25.36 -22.82 5.66
N PRO A 22 -25.80 -23.79 6.48
CA PRO A 22 -27.21 -24.03 6.69
C PRO A 22 -27.86 -22.78 7.28
N SER A 23 -28.88 -22.31 6.59
CA SER A 23 -29.81 -21.26 7.01
C SER A 23 -30.56 -21.73 8.24
N ASP A 24 -30.01 -21.53 9.43
CA ASP A 24 -30.80 -21.37 10.65
C ASP A 24 -29.97 -20.66 11.73
N LYS A 25 -30.55 -19.57 12.24
CA LYS A 25 -30.04 -18.63 13.25
C LYS A 25 -29.15 -17.49 12.76
N VAL A 26 -29.66 -16.69 11.81
CA VAL A 26 -29.30 -15.26 11.76
C VAL A 26 -29.96 -14.57 12.96
N GLN A 27 -29.36 -14.70 14.14
CA GLN A 27 -29.64 -13.77 15.22
C GLN A 27 -29.09 -12.42 14.81
N LYS A 28 -30.01 -11.45 14.77
CA LYS A 28 -29.84 -10.06 14.40
C LYS A 28 -28.90 -9.37 15.40
N ALA A 29 -27.60 -9.66 15.34
CA ALA A 29 -26.58 -8.82 15.93
C ALA A 29 -26.42 -7.60 15.02
N ALA A 30 -27.35 -6.65 15.13
CA ALA A 30 -27.13 -5.31 14.62
C ALA A 30 -25.87 -4.79 15.33
N PHE A 31 -24.76 -4.75 14.62
CA PHE A 31 -23.55 -4.06 15.06
C PHE A 31 -23.91 -2.57 15.12
N LEU A 32 -24.32 -2.11 16.29
CA LEU A 32 -24.38 -0.70 16.60
C LEU A 32 -22.94 -0.22 16.63
N VAL A 33 -22.46 0.27 15.49
CA VAL A 33 -21.35 1.22 15.47
C VAL A 33 -21.89 2.42 16.23
N GLU A 34 -21.50 2.58 17.49
CA GLU A 34 -21.46 3.92 18.07
C GLU A 34 -20.49 4.69 17.18
N ALA A 35 -21.06 5.44 16.25
CA ALA A 35 -20.35 6.49 15.57
C ALA A 35 -19.89 7.43 16.67
N THR A 36 -18.66 7.25 17.14
CA THR A 36 -17.92 8.31 17.77
C THR A 36 -17.86 9.40 16.70
N LYS A 37 -18.82 10.32 16.79
CA LYS A 37 -18.86 11.58 16.08
C LYS A 37 -17.66 12.40 16.56
N GLY A 38 -16.45 11.97 16.19
CA GLY A 38 -15.46 12.94 15.79
C GLY A 38 -15.97 13.48 14.47
N GLU A 39 -16.78 14.54 14.52
CA GLU A 39 -16.87 15.43 13.36
C GLU A 39 -15.45 15.96 13.15
N VAL A 40 -14.64 15.24 12.36
CA VAL A 40 -13.42 15.80 11.78
C VAL A 40 -13.94 16.90 10.88
N THR A 41 -13.96 18.11 11.41
CA THR A 41 -14.41 19.25 10.62
C THR A 41 -13.43 19.40 9.47
N GLN A 42 -13.91 19.64 8.24
CA GLN A 42 -13.03 19.87 7.06
C GLN A 42 -11.89 20.87 7.33
N LYS A 43 -12.09 21.76 8.31
CA LYS A 43 -11.12 22.74 8.79
C LYS A 43 -9.88 22.07 9.44
N ASP A 44 -10.07 20.97 10.16
CA ASP A 44 -8.99 20.23 10.82
C ASP A 44 -8.11 19.50 9.81
N THR A 45 -8.72 18.86 8.80
CA THR A 45 -7.99 18.21 7.71
C THR A 45 -7.16 19.21 6.90
N SER A 46 -7.72 20.35 6.50
CA SER A 46 -6.96 21.36 5.72
C SER A 46 -5.77 21.93 6.51
N ALA A 47 -5.95 22.20 7.80
CA ALA A 47 -4.87 22.65 8.68
C ALA A 47 -3.78 21.58 8.85
N LEU A 48 -4.16 20.30 8.91
CA LEU A 48 -3.23 19.17 8.96
C LEU A 48 -2.35 19.10 7.71
N TYR A 49 -2.95 19.06 6.52
CA TYR A 49 -2.19 19.00 5.26
C TYR A 49 -1.26 20.21 5.14
N LYS A 50 -1.75 21.43 5.45
CA LYS A 50 -0.90 22.64 5.46
C LYS A 50 0.30 22.50 6.40
N THR A 51 0.10 21.98 7.61
CA THR A 51 1.18 21.79 8.56
C THR A 51 2.22 20.79 8.05
N LEU A 52 1.77 19.71 7.42
CA LEU A 52 2.64 18.69 6.86
C LEU A 52 3.42 19.21 5.63
N THR A 53 2.77 19.95 4.73
CA THR A 53 3.44 20.56 3.55
C THR A 53 4.46 21.62 3.95
N ASP A 54 4.21 22.36 5.04
CA ASP A 54 5.15 23.37 5.55
C ASP A 54 6.41 22.72 6.17
N GLN A 55 6.31 21.46 6.64
CA GLN A 55 7.39 20.76 7.33
C GLN A 55 8.16 19.76 6.47
N TYR A 56 7.50 19.14 5.50
CA TYR A 56 8.05 18.03 4.74
C TYR A 56 7.84 18.20 3.23
N ASP A 57 8.83 17.78 2.45
CA ASP A 57 8.71 17.62 1.00
C ASP A 57 8.67 16.14 0.64
N VAL A 58 7.49 15.62 0.29
CA VAL A 58 7.29 14.21 -0.07
C VAL A 58 8.06 13.76 -1.32
N ARG A 59 8.54 14.69 -2.14
CA ARG A 59 9.42 14.38 -3.29
C ARG A 59 10.90 14.31 -2.90
N ASN A 60 11.25 14.79 -1.72
CA ASN A 60 12.61 14.81 -1.19
C ASN A 60 12.61 14.43 0.30
N ALA A 61 11.92 13.34 0.66
CA ALA A 61 11.84 12.88 2.04
C ALA A 61 12.66 11.61 2.29
N THR A 62 13.27 11.53 3.46
CA THR A 62 13.86 10.30 4.02
C THR A 62 12.77 9.31 4.42
N PHE A 63 13.18 8.08 4.75
CA PHE A 63 12.25 7.08 5.28
C PHE A 63 11.64 7.51 6.61
N GLU A 64 12.43 8.07 7.51
CA GLU A 64 11.99 8.52 8.82
C GLU A 64 10.89 9.59 8.70
N GLU A 65 11.07 10.55 7.81
CA GLU A 65 10.09 11.62 7.55
C GLU A 65 8.78 11.04 6.99
N ILE A 66 8.83 10.10 6.04
CA ILE A 66 7.61 9.45 5.53
C ILE A 66 6.93 8.58 6.58
N ALA A 67 7.69 7.87 7.41
CA ALA A 67 7.13 7.09 8.51
C ALA A 67 6.43 8.02 9.53
N GLU A 68 6.96 9.21 9.77
CA GLU A 68 6.34 10.23 10.60
C GLU A 68 5.06 10.80 9.98
N ILE A 69 5.10 11.23 8.71
CA ILE A 69 3.91 11.67 7.96
C ILE A 69 2.82 10.60 8.01
N SER A 70 3.18 9.35 7.74
CA SER A 70 2.29 8.19 7.80
C SER A 70 1.63 8.03 9.16
N LYS A 71 2.41 8.14 10.25
CA LYS A 71 1.89 8.06 11.62
C LYS A 71 0.93 9.21 11.94
N ILE A 72 1.23 10.42 11.48
CA ILE A 72 0.38 11.61 11.68
C ILE A 72 -0.95 11.44 10.94
N LEU A 73 -0.90 11.09 9.65
CA LEU A 73 -2.09 10.86 8.82
C LEU A 73 -2.95 9.73 9.37
N TYR A 74 -2.33 8.64 9.84
CA TYR A 74 -3.05 7.52 10.43
C TYR A 74 -3.80 7.92 11.70
N LYS A 75 -3.14 8.67 12.60
CA LYS A 75 -3.76 9.16 13.84
C LYS A 75 -4.92 10.13 13.56
N ALA A 76 -4.84 10.90 12.47
CA ALA A 76 -5.90 11.78 12.03
C ALA A 76 -7.05 11.07 11.31
N GLY A 77 -6.90 9.76 11.00
CA GLY A 77 -7.89 8.99 10.24
C GLY A 77 -7.89 9.27 8.75
N GLU A 78 -6.86 9.97 8.23
CA GLU A 78 -6.70 10.28 6.80
C GLU A 78 -6.24 9.08 5.98
N ILE A 79 -5.53 8.14 6.63
CA ILE A 79 -5.15 6.85 6.05
C ILE A 79 -5.52 5.71 6.99
N SER A 80 -5.78 4.55 6.40
CA SER A 80 -6.00 3.29 7.09
C SER A 80 -4.71 2.71 7.68
N PHE A 81 -4.88 1.71 8.55
CA PHE A 81 -3.74 0.97 9.10
C PHE A 81 -2.90 0.27 8.03
N GLN A 82 -3.54 -0.23 6.96
CA GLN A 82 -2.84 -0.91 5.87
C GLN A 82 -1.92 0.06 5.12
N GLU A 83 -2.39 1.26 4.84
CA GLU A 83 -1.61 2.31 4.19
C GLU A 83 -0.48 2.81 5.09
N HIS A 84 -0.77 2.93 6.40
CA HIS A 84 0.26 3.22 7.39
C HIS A 84 1.37 2.16 7.38
N ALA A 85 1.00 0.87 7.35
CA ALA A 85 1.94 -0.24 7.32
C ALA A 85 2.81 -0.22 6.05
N VAL A 86 2.25 0.13 4.89
CA VAL A 86 3.01 0.25 3.64
C VAL A 86 4.02 1.40 3.73
N LEU A 87 3.59 2.59 4.18
CA LEU A 87 4.46 3.77 4.27
C LEU A 87 5.53 3.66 5.36
N SER A 88 5.28 2.92 6.45
CA SER A 88 6.23 2.75 7.55
C SER A 88 7.10 1.50 7.42
N PHE A 89 6.97 0.75 6.34
CA PHE A 89 7.80 -0.41 6.09
C PHE A 89 9.19 0.01 5.61
N ASP A 90 10.23 -0.40 6.33
CA ASP A 90 11.60 -0.07 6.00
C ASP A 90 12.21 -1.08 5.01
N TYR A 91 12.08 -0.75 3.72
CA TYR A 91 12.64 -1.54 2.62
C TYR A 91 14.17 -1.60 2.65
N GLY A 92 14.85 -0.56 3.17
CA GLY A 92 16.30 -0.53 3.28
C GLY A 92 16.81 -1.55 4.29
N ARG A 93 16.27 -1.51 5.52
CA ARG A 93 16.58 -2.50 6.56
C ARG A 93 16.22 -3.93 6.13
N ALA A 94 15.10 -4.11 5.42
CA ALA A 94 14.73 -5.40 4.87
C ALA A 94 15.75 -5.89 3.82
N THR A 95 16.18 -5.02 2.91
CA THR A 95 17.23 -5.31 1.92
C THR A 95 18.53 -5.74 2.59
N ASP A 96 19.00 -4.96 3.58
CA ASP A 96 20.23 -5.26 4.32
C ASP A 96 20.14 -6.59 5.08
N TYR A 97 18.98 -6.86 5.68
CA TYR A 97 18.72 -8.14 6.33
C TYR A 97 18.82 -9.30 5.33
N MET A 98 18.18 -9.18 4.17
CA MET A 98 18.22 -10.22 3.13
C MET A 98 19.65 -10.46 2.62
N LYS A 99 20.41 -9.39 2.35
CA LYS A 99 21.82 -9.50 1.92
C LYS A 99 22.69 -10.19 2.98
N ARG A 100 22.47 -9.88 4.25
CA ARG A 100 23.22 -10.46 5.37
C ARG A 100 22.93 -11.95 5.58
N TYR A 101 21.66 -12.36 5.50
CA TYR A 101 21.23 -13.70 5.89
C TYR A 101 21.01 -14.67 4.71
N ALA A 102 21.13 -14.19 3.47
CA ALA A 102 21.08 -15.04 2.27
C ALA A 102 22.29 -14.80 1.35
N PRO A 103 23.54 -14.94 1.85
CA PRO A 103 24.74 -14.70 1.06
C PRO A 103 24.77 -15.63 -0.17
N GLY A 104 25.15 -15.07 -1.32
CA GLY A 104 25.22 -15.79 -2.60
C GLY A 104 23.88 -16.07 -3.26
N LYS A 105 22.74 -15.77 -2.62
CA LYS A 105 21.39 -15.87 -3.22
C LYS A 105 20.82 -14.54 -3.65
N ILE A 106 21.29 -13.45 -3.03
CA ILE A 106 20.87 -12.08 -3.30
C ILE A 106 22.03 -11.35 -3.95
N SER A 107 21.75 -10.61 -5.03
CA SER A 107 22.76 -9.77 -5.71
C SER A 107 23.25 -8.66 -4.76
N ALA A 108 24.52 -8.27 -4.88
CA ALA A 108 25.06 -7.11 -4.16
C ALA A 108 24.26 -5.83 -4.47
N ASP A 109 23.77 -5.72 -5.70
CA ASP A 109 23.01 -4.57 -6.21
C ASP A 109 21.50 -4.68 -5.97
N PHE A 110 21.04 -5.71 -5.26
CA PHE A 110 19.62 -5.85 -4.93
C PHE A 110 19.16 -4.69 -4.04
N ASP A 111 18.01 -4.10 -4.36
CA ASP A 111 17.30 -3.14 -3.53
C ASP A 111 15.80 -3.44 -3.62
N MET A 112 15.11 -3.32 -2.49
CA MET A 112 13.65 -3.43 -2.44
C MET A 112 12.95 -2.13 -2.82
N TYR A 113 13.65 -0.99 -2.84
CA TYR A 113 13.16 0.23 -3.46
C TYR A 113 13.20 0.14 -4.98
N ILE A 114 12.21 0.73 -5.66
CA ILE A 114 12.16 0.72 -7.13
C ILE A 114 12.90 1.91 -7.72
N THR A 115 12.75 3.07 -7.10
CA THR A 115 13.47 4.29 -7.47
C THR A 115 14.83 4.33 -6.75
N PRO A 116 15.77 5.24 -7.11
CA PRO A 116 16.95 5.53 -6.32
C PRO A 116 16.70 6.67 -5.30
N ALA A 117 17.45 6.65 -4.19
CA ALA A 117 17.54 7.79 -3.28
C ALA A 117 18.68 8.74 -3.70
N ASN A 118 18.63 10.00 -3.24
CA ASN A 118 19.72 10.95 -3.43
C ASN A 118 20.87 10.71 -2.41
N SER A 119 21.91 11.53 -2.45
CA SER A 119 23.08 11.42 -1.55
C SER A 119 22.78 11.65 -0.07
N LEU A 120 21.62 12.21 0.25
CA LEU A 120 21.13 12.43 1.62
C LEU A 120 20.18 11.32 2.09
N GLY A 121 19.95 10.28 1.27
CA GLY A 121 18.99 9.21 1.58
C GLY A 121 17.52 9.60 1.36
N GLN A 122 17.26 10.75 0.73
CA GLN A 122 15.92 11.21 0.41
C GLN A 122 15.45 10.63 -0.93
N ARG A 123 14.13 10.46 -1.06
CA ARG A 123 13.49 9.82 -2.21
C ARG A 123 12.27 10.61 -2.64
N ASP A 124 11.97 10.54 -3.94
CA ASP A 124 10.67 10.93 -4.44
C ASP A 124 9.66 9.81 -4.17
N TRP A 125 8.88 9.98 -3.10
CA TRP A 125 7.91 8.97 -2.67
C TRP A 125 6.69 8.88 -3.58
N LEU A 126 6.38 9.95 -4.33
CA LEU A 126 5.36 9.86 -5.38
C LEU A 126 5.85 8.98 -6.52
N ALA A 127 7.09 9.16 -6.95
CA ALA A 127 7.70 8.31 -7.98
C ALA A 127 7.80 6.84 -7.51
N GLU A 128 8.22 6.61 -6.26
CA GLU A 128 8.32 5.27 -5.69
C GLU A 128 6.96 4.54 -5.65
N LEU A 129 5.92 5.19 -5.12
CA LEU A 129 4.58 4.58 -5.02
C LEU A 129 3.92 4.42 -6.38
N SER A 130 4.14 5.36 -7.31
CA SER A 130 3.68 5.23 -8.70
C SER A 130 4.33 4.03 -9.38
N ALA A 131 5.64 3.85 -9.23
CA ALA A 131 6.36 2.71 -9.78
C ALA A 131 5.89 1.38 -9.14
N ARG A 132 5.62 1.36 -7.82
CA ARG A 132 5.05 0.20 -7.12
C ARG A 132 3.64 -0.13 -7.60
N ALA A 133 2.78 0.88 -7.79
CA ALA A 133 1.45 0.66 -8.34
C ALA A 133 1.54 0.06 -9.76
N ALA A 134 2.37 0.64 -10.64
CA ALA A 134 2.56 0.12 -11.99
C ALA A 134 3.07 -1.33 -11.99
N GLN A 135 4.04 -1.65 -11.11
CA GLN A 135 4.56 -3.00 -10.95
C GLN A 135 3.48 -3.98 -10.44
N ALA A 136 2.72 -3.60 -9.41
CA ALA A 136 1.64 -4.42 -8.87
C ALA A 136 0.58 -4.73 -9.93
N PHE A 137 0.19 -3.72 -10.71
CA PHE A 137 -0.74 -3.89 -11.82
C PHE A 137 -0.18 -4.84 -12.89
N GLN A 138 1.10 -4.68 -13.26
CA GLN A 138 1.76 -5.54 -14.25
C GLN A 138 1.75 -7.02 -13.86
N PHE A 139 1.86 -7.33 -12.57
CA PHE A 139 1.85 -8.70 -12.06
C PHE A 139 0.45 -9.20 -11.65
N GLY A 140 -0.61 -8.41 -11.88
CA GLY A 140 -1.98 -8.78 -11.49
C GLY A 140 -2.25 -8.72 -9.98
N GLU A 141 -1.41 -8.02 -9.22
CA GLU A 141 -1.52 -7.82 -7.78
C GLU A 141 -2.43 -6.61 -7.51
N LEU A 142 -3.74 -6.82 -7.66
CA LEU A 142 -4.72 -5.72 -7.65
C LEU A 142 -4.85 -5.05 -6.27
N VAL A 143 -4.58 -5.77 -5.19
CA VAL A 143 -4.70 -5.27 -3.81
C VAL A 143 -3.64 -4.23 -3.53
N GLY A 144 -2.37 -4.52 -3.79
CA GLY A 144 -1.28 -3.55 -3.64
C GLY A 144 -1.33 -2.47 -4.72
N TYR A 145 -1.86 -2.72 -5.92
CA TYR A 145 -2.18 -1.62 -6.85
C TYR A 145 -3.14 -0.60 -6.20
N GLN A 146 -4.23 -1.07 -5.60
CA GLN A 146 -5.20 -0.22 -4.92
C GLN A 146 -4.57 0.52 -3.73
N HIS A 147 -3.82 -0.16 -2.89
CA HIS A 147 -3.17 0.46 -1.73
C HIS A 147 -2.15 1.54 -2.16
N ASN A 148 -1.26 1.24 -3.11
CA ASN A 148 -0.28 2.21 -3.60
C ASN A 148 -0.96 3.44 -4.23
N THR A 149 -2.04 3.24 -4.99
CA THR A 149 -2.81 4.33 -5.62
C THR A 149 -3.53 5.21 -4.58
N SER A 150 -4.07 4.60 -3.52
CA SER A 150 -4.73 5.32 -2.43
C SER A 150 -3.73 6.21 -1.68
N ILE A 151 -2.56 5.64 -1.35
CA ILE A 151 -1.47 6.40 -0.72
C ILE A 151 -0.99 7.53 -1.63
N LEU A 152 -0.82 7.26 -2.93
CA LEU A 152 -0.40 8.27 -3.91
C LEU A 152 -1.36 9.47 -3.91
N THR A 153 -2.67 9.22 -3.88
CA THR A 153 -3.70 10.27 -3.83
C THR A 153 -3.56 11.14 -2.57
N VAL A 154 -3.17 10.56 -1.44
CA VAL A 154 -2.94 11.29 -0.18
C VAL A 154 -1.64 12.10 -0.24
N LEU A 155 -0.53 11.51 -0.69
CA LEU A 155 0.74 12.22 -0.81
C LEU A 155 0.71 13.31 -1.89
N GLU A 156 -0.07 13.16 -2.96
CA GLU A 156 -0.24 14.21 -3.97
C GLU A 156 -0.83 15.48 -3.37
N ARG A 157 -1.71 15.37 -2.36
CA ARG A 157 -2.24 16.53 -1.62
C ARG A 157 -1.15 17.24 -0.81
N LEU A 158 -0.11 16.53 -0.41
CA LEU A 158 1.05 17.07 0.30
C LEU A 158 2.11 17.66 -0.65
N SER A 159 1.96 17.47 -1.96
CA SER A 159 2.91 17.97 -2.96
C SER A 159 2.47 19.26 -3.67
N ARG A 160 1.35 19.84 -3.22
CA ARG A 160 0.74 21.06 -3.76
C ARG A 160 1.14 22.26 -2.92
#